data_AF-A0AAV7KM44-F1
#
_entry.id   AF-A0AAV7KM44-F1
#
_cell.length_a   1.000
_cell.length_b   1.000
_cell.length_c   1.000
_cell.angle_alpha   90.00
_cell.angle_beta   90.00
_cell.angle_gamma   90.00
#
_symmetry.space_group_name_H-M   'P 1'
#
loop_
_entity.id
_entity.type
_entity.pdbx_description
1 polymer ?
#
loop_
_entity_poly.entity_id
_entity_poly.type
_entity_poly.pdbx_seq_one_letter_code
_entity_poly.pdbx_strand_id
1 'polypeptide(L)'
;MNHNHEVIEQSTLTIQSIYRAYKARKELKILKRQYNESYVLKLSSSTIQLVIDNTVAKLIQERQNSIRILQNSYRRWSANKLALSTRENYLSLRNSVILIQRAVRRYIEHKRIYFCLIQKTADDLVHNILTQSHMIVTKEFVKSVITLQSMYRGVKAHRELSFLRKQYNETILSKYSNSIVERVIMESKLKLEQERLMSVIRIQNCYRRWTANKLAISTRKNYLSLKSTVISLQLSIRIHLEDKKHKYELQLRNLSNALVDRVMYICITIISQEILLSTLSIQRWYRLYSSNKLTISIRNNYISMRKSATSIQRAFRKHRNYKQILKHEKAAVCIQCNFRSYRIRSEYTSRQTAVILIQQTFRKCPVYLKNRQLEKESRAAITIQSFFRGYLTRQNMESSLLSIKRRLSDATKSADISDQLKNKIPKYLDILLHSRSLSQKYDILDNLKTAVYVSEPCAIRVRREGLNILYMLVDNNVRSPSIMQRVEKAADVLLQMTKWPSIANDVFIYGQSIPIITDLLQKIYTTQPSTVRILCHLLIAFCKHPDQVATIHSMHKNSIQKMHKLLTNLKRKYSVGANRMLGKARKDLSLSIHELERVFTHFRYIT
;
A
#
# COMPACT_ATOMS: atom_id res chain seq x y z
N MET A 1 4.85 1.47 -102.16
CA MET A 1 5.16 0.69 -100.94
C MET A 1 5.83 1.56 -99.87
N ASN A 2 6.91 2.29 -100.18
CA ASN A 2 7.63 3.11 -99.17
C ASN A 2 6.80 4.27 -98.56
N HIS A 3 5.96 4.95 -99.35
CA HIS A 3 5.19 6.10 -98.84
C HIS A 3 4.11 5.71 -97.81
N ASN A 4 3.48 4.54 -97.97
CA ASN A 4 2.51 4.03 -96.98
C ASN A 4 3.20 3.60 -95.68
N HIS A 5 4.46 3.18 -95.74
CA HIS A 5 5.24 2.78 -94.56
C HIS A 5 5.64 4.00 -93.72
N GLU A 6 6.06 5.10 -94.37
CA GLU A 6 6.33 6.39 -93.73
C GLU A 6 5.09 6.99 -93.05
N VAL A 7 3.92 6.92 -93.71
CA VAL A 7 2.67 7.43 -93.15
C VAL A 7 2.26 6.63 -91.91
N ILE A 8 2.42 5.30 -91.91
CA ILE A 8 2.14 4.44 -90.75
C ILE A 8 3.13 4.71 -89.61
N GLU A 9 4.41 4.97 -89.92
CA GLU A 9 5.43 5.30 -88.92
C GLU A 9 5.18 6.68 -88.27
N GLN A 10 4.84 7.69 -89.06
CA GLN A 10 4.39 9.00 -88.57
C GLN A 10 3.12 8.91 -87.71
N SER A 11 2.16 8.07 -88.13
CA SER A 11 0.91 7.82 -87.39
C SER A 11 1.15 7.10 -86.05
N THR A 12 2.09 6.16 -86.02
CA THR A 12 2.44 5.44 -84.78
C THR A 12 3.24 6.33 -83.82
N LEU A 13 4.14 7.18 -84.32
CA LEU A 13 4.86 8.18 -83.51
C LEU A 13 3.92 9.21 -82.88
N THR A 14 2.92 9.69 -83.63
CA THR A 14 1.90 10.62 -83.12
C THR A 14 0.99 9.96 -82.07
N ILE A 15 0.53 8.72 -82.29
CA ILE A 15 -0.22 7.98 -81.27
C ILE A 15 0.62 7.74 -80.00
N GLN A 16 1.90 7.39 -80.15
CA GLN A 16 2.81 7.20 -79.01
C GLN A 16 3.08 8.50 -78.25
N SER A 17 3.21 9.64 -78.93
CA SER A 17 3.41 10.94 -78.27
C SER A 17 2.16 11.38 -77.50
N ILE A 18 0.97 11.17 -78.05
CA ILE A 18 -0.32 11.40 -77.37
C ILE A 18 -0.47 10.49 -76.15
N TYR A 19 -0.13 9.21 -76.27
CA TYR A 19 -0.18 8.26 -75.15
C TYR A 19 0.83 8.60 -74.04
N ARG A 20 2.06 9.00 -74.39
CA ARG A 20 3.07 9.47 -73.42
C ARG A 20 2.60 10.74 -72.71
N ALA A 21 2.01 11.69 -73.44
CA ALA A 21 1.43 12.91 -72.86
C ALA A 21 0.25 12.60 -71.93
N TYR A 22 -0.64 11.68 -72.30
CA TYR A 22 -1.73 11.21 -71.46
C TYR A 22 -1.21 10.53 -70.18
N LYS A 23 -0.24 9.62 -70.31
CA LYS A 23 0.38 8.92 -69.18
C LYS A 23 1.07 9.90 -68.23
N ALA A 24 1.85 10.85 -68.76
CA ALA A 24 2.50 11.90 -67.97
C ALA A 24 1.49 12.79 -67.24
N ARG A 25 0.39 13.19 -67.89
CA ARG A 25 -0.69 13.96 -67.23
C ARG A 25 -1.36 13.17 -66.12
N LYS A 26 -1.57 11.86 -66.30
CA LYS A 26 -2.16 10.98 -65.29
C LYS A 26 -1.23 10.81 -64.08
N GLU A 27 0.06 10.58 -64.32
CA GLU A 27 1.09 10.49 -63.27
C GLU A 27 1.23 11.82 -62.51
N LEU A 28 1.24 12.95 -63.21
CA LEU A 28 1.30 14.28 -62.59
C LEU A 28 0.07 14.58 -61.71
N LYS A 29 -1.11 14.07 -62.08
CA LYS A 29 -2.35 14.19 -61.27
C LYS A 29 -2.25 13.37 -59.97
N ILE A 30 -1.66 12.17 -60.04
CA ILE A 30 -1.44 11.29 -58.87
C ILE A 30 -0.40 11.92 -57.93
N LEU A 31 0.73 12.38 -58.48
CA LEU A 31 1.79 13.04 -57.70
C LEU A 31 1.29 14.33 -57.02
N LYS A 32 0.48 15.16 -57.71
CA LYS A 32 -0.14 16.34 -57.09
C LYS A 32 -1.08 15.97 -55.94
N ARG A 33 -1.84 14.88 -56.05
CA ARG A 33 -2.70 14.38 -54.95
C ARG A 33 -1.87 13.94 -53.75
N GLN A 34 -0.83 13.14 -53.97
CA GLN A 34 0.06 12.67 -52.91
C GLN A 34 0.81 13.82 -52.22
N TYR A 35 1.26 14.82 -52.99
CA TYR A 35 1.89 16.02 -52.45
C TYR A 35 0.91 16.82 -51.58
N ASN A 36 -0.33 17.02 -52.05
CA ASN A 36 -1.35 17.73 -51.28
C ASN A 36 -1.74 16.97 -50.00
N GLU A 37 -1.91 15.65 -50.05
CA GLU A 37 -2.16 14.82 -48.85
C GLU A 37 -0.99 14.91 -47.86
N SER A 38 0.25 14.82 -48.35
CA SER A 38 1.46 14.98 -47.51
C SER A 38 1.54 16.38 -46.88
N TYR A 39 1.19 17.41 -47.64
CA TYR A 39 1.19 18.80 -47.16
C TYR A 39 0.12 19.03 -46.09
N VAL A 40 -1.10 18.53 -46.30
CA VAL A 40 -2.19 18.59 -45.32
C VAL A 40 -1.84 17.82 -44.05
N LEU A 41 -1.21 16.64 -44.16
CA LEU A 41 -0.75 15.86 -43.01
C LEU A 41 0.38 16.56 -42.23
N LYS A 42 1.28 17.27 -42.91
CA LYS A 42 2.33 18.07 -42.25
C LYS A 42 1.74 19.28 -41.52
N LEU A 43 0.77 19.95 -42.13
CA LEU A 43 0.06 21.07 -41.50
C LEU A 43 -0.74 20.60 -40.28
N SER A 44 -1.47 19.49 -40.40
CA SER A 44 -2.23 18.93 -39.27
C SER A 44 -1.33 18.44 -38.14
N SER A 45 -0.19 17.83 -38.46
CA SER A 45 0.82 17.46 -37.46
C SER A 45 1.40 18.69 -36.77
N SER A 46 1.63 19.78 -37.50
CA SER A 46 2.19 21.02 -36.95
C SER A 46 1.18 21.74 -36.05
N THR A 47 -0.10 21.76 -36.43
CA THR A 47 -1.16 22.33 -35.59
C THR A 47 -1.41 21.50 -34.34
N ILE A 48 -1.39 20.16 -34.44
CA ILE A 48 -1.46 19.27 -33.27
C ILE A 48 -0.27 19.52 -32.34
N GLN A 49 0.94 19.65 -32.88
CA GLN A 49 2.13 19.92 -32.08
C GLN A 49 2.02 21.27 -31.35
N LEU A 50 1.56 22.33 -32.01
CA LEU A 50 1.31 23.64 -31.38
C LEU A 50 0.28 23.57 -30.25
N VAL A 51 -0.79 22.78 -30.42
CA VAL A 51 -1.80 22.58 -29.37
C VAL A 51 -1.20 21.81 -28.19
N ILE A 52 -0.38 20.78 -28.45
CA ILE A 52 0.33 20.04 -27.41
C ILE A 52 1.30 20.97 -26.65
N ASP A 53 2.10 21.76 -27.36
CA ASP A 53 3.07 22.64 -26.73
C ASP A 53 2.38 23.72 -25.87
N ASN A 54 1.27 24.29 -26.34
CA ASN A 54 0.46 25.24 -25.57
C ASN A 54 -0.20 24.62 -24.34
N THR A 55 -0.73 23.39 -24.45
CA THR A 55 -1.34 22.69 -23.31
C THR A 55 -0.29 22.31 -22.26
N VAL A 56 0.89 21.86 -22.70
CA VAL A 56 2.03 21.58 -21.83
C VAL A 56 2.52 22.86 -21.14
N ALA A 57 2.65 23.97 -21.86
CA ALA A 57 3.04 25.26 -21.28
C ALA A 57 2.04 25.72 -20.20
N LYS A 58 0.74 25.60 -20.47
CA LYS A 58 -0.31 25.94 -19.50
C LYS A 58 -0.24 25.06 -18.23
N LEU A 59 -0.05 23.76 -18.39
CA LEU A 59 0.11 22.83 -17.26
C LEU A 59 1.37 23.13 -16.43
N ILE A 60 2.48 23.49 -17.09
CA ILE A 60 3.71 23.91 -16.41
C ILE A 60 3.45 25.18 -15.58
N GLN A 61 2.74 26.15 -16.14
CA GLN A 61 2.41 27.40 -15.46
C GLN A 61 1.48 27.20 -14.26
N GLU A 62 0.45 26.37 -14.40
CA GLU A 62 -0.45 25.99 -13.29
C GLU A 62 0.31 25.29 -12.16
N ARG A 63 1.24 24.40 -12.51
CA ARG A 63 2.12 23.73 -11.55
C ARG A 63 3.03 24.72 -10.83
N GLN A 64 3.65 25.66 -11.54
CA GLN A 64 4.49 26.70 -10.95
C GLN A 64 3.70 27.61 -10.01
N ASN A 65 2.49 28.01 -10.40
CA ASN A 65 1.58 28.80 -9.56
C ASN A 65 1.22 28.05 -8.27
N SER A 66 0.89 26.76 -8.38
CA SER A 66 0.57 25.91 -7.23
C SER A 66 1.75 25.78 -6.26
N ILE A 67 2.97 25.59 -6.79
CA ILE A 67 4.21 25.56 -5.99
C ILE A 67 4.42 26.90 -5.29
N ARG A 68 4.22 28.01 -5.99
CA ARG A 68 4.37 29.37 -5.41
C ARG A 68 3.39 29.61 -4.27
N ILE A 69 2.13 29.20 -4.43
CA ILE A 69 1.11 29.30 -3.38
C ILE A 69 1.52 28.47 -2.15
N LEU A 70 1.92 27.21 -2.35
CA LEU A 70 2.35 26.35 -1.25
C LEU A 70 3.59 26.91 -0.53
N GLN A 71 4.57 27.42 -1.26
CA GLN A 71 5.76 28.05 -0.69
C GLN A 71 5.40 29.32 0.10
N ASN A 72 4.51 30.16 -0.41
CA ASN A 72 4.06 31.37 0.29
C ASN A 72 3.27 31.02 1.56
N SER A 73 2.36 30.05 1.49
CA SER A 73 1.62 29.56 2.65
C SER A 73 2.54 28.97 3.71
N TYR A 74 3.55 28.19 3.30
CA TYR A 74 4.54 27.63 4.22
C TYR A 74 5.42 28.72 4.85
N ARG A 75 5.90 29.69 4.05
CA ARG A 75 6.67 30.83 4.56
C ARG A 75 5.87 31.63 5.58
N ARG A 76 4.60 31.93 5.29
CA ARG A 76 3.69 32.64 6.19
C ARG A 76 3.42 31.85 7.47
N TRP A 77 3.19 30.54 7.38
CA TRP A 77 3.05 29.68 8.55
C TRP A 77 4.32 29.64 9.41
N SER A 78 5.49 29.51 8.79
CA SER A 78 6.78 29.49 9.48
C SER A 78 7.05 30.81 10.21
N ALA A 79 6.80 31.95 9.55
CA ALA A 79 6.92 33.27 10.14
C ALA A 79 5.95 33.46 11.32
N ASN A 80 4.69 33.05 11.18
CA ASN A 80 3.70 33.12 12.26
C ASN A 80 4.10 32.23 13.44
N LYS A 81 4.64 31.04 13.19
CA LYS A 81 5.11 30.14 14.26
C LYS A 81 6.29 30.75 15.03
N LEU A 82 7.22 31.39 14.34
CA LEU A 82 8.34 32.11 14.96
C LEU A 82 7.83 33.34 15.75
N ALA A 83 6.89 34.09 15.20
CA ALA A 83 6.25 35.23 15.87
C ALA A 83 5.51 34.82 17.15
N LEU A 84 4.81 33.67 17.13
CA LEU A 84 4.17 33.11 18.32
C LEU A 84 5.18 32.69 19.38
N SER A 85 6.25 31.97 19.00
CA SER A 85 7.29 31.55 19.93
C SER A 85 8.03 32.75 20.55
N THR A 86 8.33 33.78 19.75
CA THR A 86 8.95 35.02 20.26
C THR A 86 8.00 35.79 21.18
N ARG A 87 6.69 35.84 20.87
CA ARG A 87 5.67 36.41 21.76
C ARG A 87 5.54 35.65 23.07
N GLU A 88 5.53 34.33 23.05
CA GLU A 88 5.48 33.50 24.27
C GLU A 88 6.72 33.72 25.14
N ASN A 89 7.91 33.77 24.54
CA ASN A 89 9.14 34.09 25.26
C ASN A 89 9.11 35.49 25.88
N TYR A 90 8.62 36.50 25.13
CA TYR A 90 8.46 37.85 25.65
C TYR A 90 7.45 37.91 26.81
N LEU A 91 6.31 37.23 26.69
CA LEU A 91 5.30 37.19 27.75
C LEU A 91 5.82 36.47 29.01
N SER A 92 6.56 35.38 28.84
CA SER A 92 7.24 34.68 29.94
C SER A 92 8.21 35.62 30.66
N LEU A 93 9.10 36.29 29.93
CA LEU A 93 10.06 37.23 30.48
C LEU A 93 9.37 38.40 31.19
N ARG A 94 8.35 38.99 30.55
CA ARG A 94 7.55 40.08 31.14
C ARG A 94 6.89 39.65 32.44
N ASN A 95 6.31 38.45 32.50
CA ASN A 95 5.67 37.93 33.71
C ASN A 95 6.68 37.69 34.82
N SER A 96 7.87 37.14 34.50
CA SER A 96 8.97 36.99 35.45
C SER A 96 9.41 38.34 36.01
N VAL A 97 9.57 39.37 35.16
CA VAL A 97 9.92 40.73 35.59
C VAL A 97 8.85 41.32 36.51
N ILE A 98 7.56 41.16 36.19
CA ILE A 98 6.46 41.65 37.05
C ILE A 98 6.49 40.95 38.42
N LEU A 99 6.74 39.63 38.46
CA LEU A 99 6.87 38.90 39.72
C LEU A 99 8.04 39.40 40.56
N ILE A 100 9.20 39.62 39.95
CA ILE A 100 10.38 40.20 40.61
C ILE A 100 10.07 41.61 41.13
N GLN A 101 9.45 42.47 40.32
CA GLN A 101 9.07 43.82 40.74
C GLN A 101 8.09 43.82 41.91
N ARG A 102 7.10 42.90 41.92
CA ARG A 102 6.18 42.72 43.05
C ARG A 102 6.91 42.27 44.31
N ALA A 103 7.82 41.31 44.19
CA ALA A 103 8.62 40.84 45.33
C ALA A 103 9.52 41.95 45.90
N VAL A 104 10.18 42.72 45.04
CA VAL A 104 11.03 43.86 45.44
C VAL A 104 10.21 44.95 46.13
N ARG A 105 9.05 45.34 45.58
CA ARG A 105 8.16 46.31 46.24
C ARG A 105 7.71 45.82 47.61
N ARG A 106 7.32 44.55 47.72
CA ARG A 106 6.93 43.95 49.01
C ARG A 106 8.08 43.94 50.02
N TYR A 107 9.30 43.66 49.58
CA TYR A 107 10.49 43.71 50.44
C TYR A 107 10.78 45.14 50.95
N ILE A 108 10.70 46.14 50.06
CA ILE A 108 10.89 47.56 50.44
C ILE A 108 9.85 47.99 51.47
N GLU A 109 8.58 47.66 51.27
CA GLU A 109 7.52 47.98 52.22
C GLU A 109 7.70 47.25 53.56
N HIS A 110 8.10 45.97 53.55
CA HIS A 110 8.41 45.24 54.78
C HIS A 110 9.57 45.90 55.56
N LYS A 111 10.60 46.36 54.85
CA LYS A 111 11.74 47.08 55.46
C LYS A 111 11.29 48.43 56.06
N ARG A 112 10.39 49.17 55.40
CA ARG A 112 9.81 50.42 55.92
C ARG A 112 8.99 50.19 57.19
N ILE A 113 8.12 49.18 57.18
CA ILE A 113 7.30 48.82 58.36
C ILE A 113 8.20 48.42 59.51
N TYR A 114 9.21 47.59 59.26
CA TYR A 114 10.16 47.16 60.28
C TYR A 114 10.93 48.34 60.89
N PHE A 115 11.39 49.29 60.07
CA PHE A 115 12.04 50.51 60.54
C PHE A 115 11.11 51.37 61.41
N CYS A 116 9.86 51.57 60.98
CA CYS A 116 8.86 52.30 61.78
C CYS A 116 8.58 51.60 63.12
N LEU A 117 8.57 50.26 63.13
CA LEU A 117 8.38 49.48 64.35
C LEU A 117 9.53 49.70 65.34
N ILE A 118 10.78 49.64 64.85
CA ILE A 118 11.97 49.93 65.67
C ILE A 118 11.88 51.33 66.25
N GLN A 119 11.56 52.33 65.42
CA GLN A 119 11.46 53.72 65.86
C GLN A 119 10.39 53.89 66.94
N LYS A 120 9.20 53.32 66.74
CA LYS A 120 8.12 53.35 67.73
C LYS A 120 8.50 52.67 69.04
N THR A 121 9.17 51.50 68.98
CA THR A 121 9.65 50.83 70.19
C THR A 121 10.73 51.62 70.93
N ALA A 122 11.57 52.37 70.21
CA ALA A 122 12.55 53.26 70.80
C ALA A 122 11.87 54.44 71.51
N ASP A 123 10.87 55.06 70.87
CA ASP A 123 10.08 56.15 71.45
C ASP A 123 9.34 55.70 72.72
N ASP A 124 8.70 54.52 72.69
CA ASP A 124 8.03 53.93 73.85
C ASP A 124 9.01 53.66 75.00
N LEU A 125 10.23 53.21 74.69
CA LEU A 125 11.27 52.94 75.68
C LEU A 125 11.81 54.23 76.31
N VAL A 126 12.02 55.29 75.51
CA VAL A 126 12.38 56.63 76.00
C VAL A 126 11.28 57.19 76.89
N HIS A 127 10.01 57.08 76.49
CA HIS A 127 8.88 57.53 77.30
C HIS A 127 8.80 56.79 78.65
N ASN A 128 9.02 55.47 78.66
CA ASN A 128 9.06 54.68 79.90
C ASN A 128 10.23 55.08 80.81
N ILE A 129 11.41 55.35 80.28
CA ILE A 129 12.54 55.84 81.08
C ILE A 129 12.22 57.21 81.69
N LEU A 130 11.67 58.14 80.91
CA LEU A 130 11.30 59.47 81.39
C LEU A 130 10.23 59.42 82.50
N THR A 131 9.18 58.61 82.32
CA THR A 131 8.14 58.44 83.35
C THR A 131 8.69 57.81 84.62
N GLN A 132 9.57 56.80 84.51
CA GLN A 132 10.22 56.17 85.66
C GLN A 132 11.15 57.14 86.39
N SER A 133 11.88 58.00 85.67
CA SER A 133 12.72 59.05 86.27
C SER A 133 11.89 60.09 87.03
N HIS A 134 10.79 60.58 86.45
CA HIS A 134 9.84 61.48 87.12
C HIS A 134 9.26 60.85 88.39
N MET A 135 8.95 59.54 88.34
CA MET A 135 8.39 58.83 89.48
C MET A 135 9.42 58.69 90.62
N ILE A 136 10.71 58.50 90.32
CA ILE A 136 11.78 58.48 91.33
C ILE A 136 11.93 59.86 91.98
N VAL A 137 12.03 60.93 91.18
CA VAL A 137 12.19 62.31 91.67
C VAL A 137 11.01 62.73 92.56
N THR A 138 9.78 62.42 92.15
CA THR A 138 8.58 62.71 92.97
C THR A 138 8.58 61.91 94.29
N LYS A 139 9.02 60.65 94.28
CA LYS A 139 9.11 59.82 95.50
C LYS A 139 10.17 60.36 96.47
N GLU A 140 11.31 60.80 95.97
CA GLU A 140 12.37 61.44 96.78
C GLU A 140 11.94 62.81 97.31
N PHE A 141 11.26 63.61 96.49
CA PHE A 141 10.68 64.88 96.91
C PHE A 141 9.65 64.68 98.03
N VAL A 142 8.72 63.74 97.90
CA VAL A 142 7.74 63.43 98.96
C VAL A 142 8.41 62.95 100.24
N LYS A 143 9.45 62.10 100.15
CA LYS A 143 10.23 61.68 101.33
C LYS A 143 10.91 62.86 102.03
N SER A 144 11.56 63.75 101.28
CA SER A 144 12.22 64.93 101.85
C SER A 144 11.23 65.89 102.53
N VAL A 145 10.05 66.10 101.92
CA VAL A 145 8.96 66.89 102.53
C VAL A 145 8.49 66.27 103.85
N ILE A 146 8.27 64.94 103.90
CA ILE A 146 7.87 64.24 105.13
C ILE A 146 8.95 64.40 106.23
N THR A 147 10.24 64.28 105.88
CA THR A 147 11.33 64.48 106.85
C THR A 147 11.42 65.91 107.38
N LEU A 148 11.18 66.92 106.54
CA LEU A 148 11.12 68.32 106.96
C LEU A 148 9.93 68.59 107.88
N GLN A 149 8.76 68.03 107.57
CA GLN A 149 7.57 68.15 108.39
C GLN A 149 7.73 67.48 109.77
N SER A 150 8.38 66.31 109.85
CA SER A 150 8.64 65.64 111.13
C SER A 150 9.65 66.40 111.99
N MET A 151 10.71 66.97 111.38
CA MET A 151 11.65 67.84 112.08
C MET A 151 10.99 69.11 112.61
N TYR A 152 10.14 69.77 111.81
CA TYR A 152 9.39 70.95 112.26
C TYR A 152 8.47 70.65 113.46
N ARG A 153 7.76 69.51 113.44
CA ARG A 153 6.92 69.06 114.55
C ARG A 153 7.74 68.81 115.84
N GLY A 154 8.94 68.24 115.72
CA GLY A 154 9.85 68.03 116.86
C GLY A 154 10.35 69.35 117.47
N VAL A 155 10.72 70.34 116.64
CA VAL A 155 11.16 71.67 117.11
C VAL A 155 10.03 72.41 117.82
N LYS A 156 8.78 72.30 117.36
CA LYS A 156 7.61 72.89 118.01
C LYS A 156 7.41 72.33 119.43
N ALA A 157 7.47 71.01 119.60
CA ALA A 157 7.35 70.35 120.91
C ALA A 157 8.48 70.74 121.88
N HIS A 158 9.71 70.91 121.38
CA HIS A 158 10.84 71.31 122.22
C HIS A 158 10.72 72.76 122.73
N ARG A 159 10.10 73.67 121.97
CA ARG A 159 9.82 75.05 122.42
C ARG A 159 8.77 75.07 123.53
N GLU A 160 7.71 74.29 123.42
CA GLU A 160 6.65 74.16 124.45
C GLU A 160 7.20 73.60 125.78
N LEU A 161 8.10 72.61 125.73
CA LEU A 161 8.79 72.05 126.91
C LEU A 161 9.75 73.06 127.59
N SER A 162 10.43 73.90 126.82
CA SER A 162 11.36 74.90 127.36
C SER A 162 10.65 76.01 128.16
N PHE A 163 9.42 76.34 127.78
CA PHE A 163 8.58 77.32 128.47
C PHE A 163 8.12 76.81 129.86
N LEU A 164 7.69 75.54 129.93
CA LEU A 164 7.27 74.89 131.18
C LEU A 164 8.43 74.71 132.19
N ARG A 165 9.66 74.46 131.71
CA ARG A 165 10.86 74.37 132.57
C ARG A 165 11.25 75.72 133.21
N LYS A 166 10.95 76.83 132.55
CA LYS A 166 11.28 78.19 133.04
C LYS A 166 10.37 78.60 134.21
N GLN A 167 9.08 78.26 134.16
CA GLN A 167 8.13 78.49 135.26
C GLN A 167 8.40 77.62 136.51
N TYR A 168 8.94 76.42 136.34
CA TYR A 168 9.25 75.51 137.45
C TYR A 168 10.51 75.91 138.24
N ASN A 169 11.51 76.50 137.58
CA ASN A 169 12.77 76.88 138.22
C ASN A 169 12.71 78.23 138.98
N GLU A 170 11.71 79.09 138.72
CA GLU A 170 11.50 80.34 139.45
C GLU A 170 10.82 80.16 140.82
N THR A 171 10.25 78.98 141.11
CA THR A 171 9.55 78.70 142.39
C THR A 171 10.42 78.03 143.48
N ILE A 172 11.64 77.58 143.13
CA ILE A 172 12.58 76.91 144.06
C ILE A 172 13.61 77.89 144.67
N LEU A 173 13.80 79.06 144.07
CA LEU A 173 14.83 80.04 144.47
C LEU A 173 14.41 81.07 145.54
N SER A 174 13.18 81.03 146.08
CA SER A 174 12.73 81.95 147.16
C SER A 174 12.63 81.33 148.57
N LYS A 175 13.08 80.07 148.77
CA LYS A 175 12.93 79.35 150.05
C LYS A 175 14.22 79.00 150.81
N TYR A 176 15.41 79.36 150.32
CA TYR A 176 16.68 78.84 150.87
C TYR A 176 17.77 79.89 151.13
N SER A 177 17.43 81.04 151.73
CA SER A 177 18.44 82.08 152.03
C SER A 177 18.30 82.79 153.38
N ASN A 178 17.75 82.17 154.43
CA ASN A 178 17.76 82.77 155.77
C ASN A 178 17.79 81.70 156.88
N SER A 179 18.99 81.30 157.32
CA SER A 179 19.44 81.44 158.72
C SER A 179 20.67 80.55 158.96
N ILE A 180 21.82 80.99 158.43
CA ILE A 180 23.14 80.61 158.90
C ILE A 180 23.63 81.77 159.76
N VAL A 181 23.20 81.84 161.03
CA VAL A 181 23.89 82.61 162.08
C VAL A 181 23.47 81.98 163.41
N GLU A 182 24.35 81.16 163.98
CA GLU A 182 24.51 80.90 165.44
C GLU A 182 25.30 79.61 165.64
N ARG A 183 26.55 79.67 165.16
CA ARG A 183 27.63 78.83 165.66
C ARG A 183 28.44 79.72 166.60
N VAL A 184 28.98 79.12 167.66
CA VAL A 184 30.07 79.61 168.55
C VAL A 184 29.61 79.81 169.99
N ILE A 185 29.88 78.79 170.82
CA ILE A 185 30.52 78.83 172.16
C ILE A 185 30.44 77.40 172.72
N MET A 186 31.57 76.70 172.86
CA MET A 186 31.88 75.57 173.78
C MET A 186 32.93 74.63 173.17
N GLU A 187 34.15 75.15 172.91
CA GLU A 187 35.19 74.46 172.14
C GLU A 187 36.46 74.12 172.97
N SER A 188 36.36 73.78 174.25
CA SER A 188 37.56 73.49 175.06
C SER A 188 37.42 72.40 176.12
N LYS A 189 36.80 71.26 175.77
CA LYS A 189 36.94 69.98 176.51
C LYS A 189 37.25 68.76 175.60
N LEU A 190 37.50 68.99 174.31
CA LEU A 190 37.41 67.97 173.24
C LEU A 190 38.73 67.28 172.83
N LYS A 191 39.89 67.58 173.43
CA LYS A 191 41.19 67.10 172.89
C LYS A 191 41.68 65.74 173.41
N LEU A 192 41.12 65.20 174.49
CA LEU A 192 41.61 63.92 175.06
C LEU A 192 40.78 62.68 174.64
N GLU A 193 39.51 62.84 174.25
CA GLU A 193 38.68 61.71 173.75
C GLU A 193 38.87 61.43 172.25
N GLN A 194 39.39 62.39 171.48
CA GLN A 194 39.58 62.26 170.02
C GLN A 194 40.60 61.18 169.62
N GLU A 195 41.66 60.96 170.41
CA GLU A 195 42.70 59.98 170.05
C GLU A 195 42.25 58.52 170.19
N ARG A 196 41.32 58.22 171.11
CA ARG A 196 40.75 56.86 171.26
C ARG A 196 39.75 56.50 170.15
N LEU A 197 39.04 57.47 169.59
CA LEU A 197 38.06 57.25 168.51
C LEU A 197 38.73 57.01 167.14
N MET A 198 39.92 57.60 166.92
CA MET A 198 40.66 57.49 165.65
C MET A 198 41.23 56.10 165.37
N SER A 199 41.51 55.27 166.38
CA SER A 199 42.01 53.90 166.19
C SER A 199 40.91 52.94 165.70
N VAL A 200 39.69 53.08 166.23
CA VAL A 200 38.50 52.29 165.83
C VAL A 200 38.08 52.61 164.38
N ILE A 201 38.12 53.89 163.99
CA ILE A 201 37.80 54.34 162.62
C ILE A 201 38.77 53.73 161.59
N ARG A 202 40.06 53.59 161.92
CA ARG A 202 41.06 53.01 161.00
C ARG A 202 40.75 51.55 160.68
N ILE A 203 40.40 50.73 161.67
CA ILE A 203 40.06 49.30 161.47
C ILE A 203 38.76 49.16 160.68
N GLN A 204 37.72 49.94 161.01
CA GLN A 204 36.47 49.95 160.24
C GLN A 204 36.66 50.39 158.79
N ASN A 205 37.52 51.38 158.55
CA ASN A 205 37.85 51.82 157.19
C ASN A 205 38.60 50.74 156.39
N CYS A 206 39.51 49.98 157.01
CA CYS A 206 40.17 48.86 156.36
C CYS A 206 39.19 47.74 155.98
N TYR A 207 38.26 47.38 156.88
CA TYR A 207 37.25 46.36 156.60
C TYR A 207 36.23 46.81 155.52
N ARG A 208 35.79 48.08 155.57
CA ARG A 208 34.94 48.68 154.52
C ARG A 208 35.65 48.73 153.16
N ARG A 209 36.96 48.98 153.15
CA ARG A 209 37.77 48.96 151.91
C ARG A 209 37.93 47.56 151.36
N TRP A 210 38.16 46.55 152.19
CA TRP A 210 38.24 45.16 151.75
C TRP A 210 36.91 44.65 151.16
N THR A 211 35.79 44.94 151.82
CA THR A 211 34.45 44.58 151.34
C THR A 211 34.09 45.30 150.03
N ALA A 212 34.36 46.60 149.92
CA ALA A 212 34.18 47.36 148.69
C ALA A 212 35.04 46.81 147.53
N ASN A 213 36.31 46.47 147.78
CA ASN A 213 37.20 45.88 146.77
C ASN A 213 36.72 44.49 146.33
N LYS A 214 36.26 43.64 147.25
CA LYS A 214 35.72 42.31 146.92
C LYS A 214 34.47 42.43 146.04
N LEU A 215 33.60 43.40 146.33
CA LEU A 215 32.40 43.69 145.53
C LEU A 215 32.75 44.30 144.16
N ALA A 216 33.75 45.17 144.09
CA ALA A 216 34.28 45.74 142.84
C ALA A 216 34.89 44.68 141.91
N ILE A 217 35.64 43.72 142.47
CA ILE A 217 36.20 42.60 141.71
C ILE A 217 35.08 41.69 141.16
N SER A 218 34.08 41.39 141.97
CA SER A 218 32.92 40.58 141.57
C SER A 218 32.11 41.26 140.44
N THR A 219 31.79 42.55 140.59
CA THR A 219 31.07 43.34 139.57
C THR A 219 31.88 43.49 138.28
N ARG A 220 33.20 43.70 138.34
CA ARG A 220 34.08 43.75 137.16
C ARG A 220 34.14 42.40 136.43
N LYS A 221 34.21 41.28 137.15
CA LYS A 221 34.18 39.93 136.56
C LYS A 221 32.86 39.68 135.83
N ASN A 222 31.74 40.07 136.43
CA ASN A 222 30.42 39.97 135.80
C ASN A 222 30.31 40.86 134.55
N TYR A 223 30.82 42.10 134.59
CA TYR A 223 30.84 42.98 133.42
C TYR A 223 31.69 42.42 132.27
N LEU A 224 32.88 41.89 132.55
CA LEU A 224 33.75 41.31 131.52
C LEU A 224 33.13 40.06 130.90
N SER A 225 32.47 39.22 131.70
CA SER A 225 31.69 38.07 131.21
C SER A 225 30.57 38.54 130.26
N LEU A 226 29.77 39.51 130.70
CA LEU A 226 28.68 40.08 129.89
C LEU A 226 29.20 40.75 128.60
N LYS A 227 30.32 41.47 128.67
CA LYS A 227 30.96 42.09 127.50
C LYS A 227 31.45 41.03 126.52
N SER A 228 32.08 39.96 127.01
CA SER A 228 32.54 38.85 126.16
C SER A 228 31.38 38.17 125.45
N THR A 229 30.26 37.93 126.15
CA THR A 229 29.09 37.29 125.53
C THR A 229 28.42 38.21 124.50
N VAL A 230 28.33 39.52 124.77
CA VAL A 230 27.81 40.51 123.80
C VAL A 230 28.69 40.60 122.56
N ILE A 231 30.02 40.62 122.71
CA ILE A 231 30.95 40.61 121.57
C ILE A 231 30.77 39.33 120.75
N SER A 232 30.69 38.17 121.40
CA SER A 232 30.42 36.90 120.70
C SER A 232 29.10 36.94 119.93
N LEU A 233 28.01 37.42 120.55
CA LEU A 233 26.70 37.59 119.90
C LEU A 233 26.75 38.54 118.70
N GLN A 234 27.44 39.67 118.84
CA GLN A 234 27.61 40.64 117.75
C GLN A 234 28.41 40.05 116.58
N LEU A 235 29.47 39.29 116.86
CA LEU A 235 30.23 38.57 115.85
C LEU A 235 29.37 37.52 115.15
N SER A 236 28.59 36.73 115.90
CA SER A 236 27.66 35.74 115.35
C SER A 236 26.60 36.37 114.44
N ILE A 237 26.02 37.51 114.85
CA ILE A 237 25.04 38.24 114.04
C ILE A 237 25.68 38.81 112.77
N ARG A 238 26.90 39.36 112.85
CA ARG A 238 27.62 39.89 111.68
C ARG A 238 27.91 38.79 110.66
N ILE A 239 28.46 37.66 111.13
CA ILE A 239 28.71 36.47 110.29
C ILE A 239 27.41 35.99 109.64
N HIS A 240 26.32 35.90 110.40
CA HIS A 240 25.03 35.47 109.86
C HIS A 240 24.48 36.41 108.77
N LEU A 241 24.58 37.72 108.97
CA LEU A 241 24.15 38.71 107.97
C LEU A 241 25.01 38.66 106.71
N GLU A 242 26.31 38.45 106.86
CA GLU A 242 27.28 38.36 105.76
C GLU A 242 27.09 37.06 104.96
N ASP A 243 26.87 35.93 105.62
CA ASP A 243 26.48 34.66 105.01
C ASP A 243 25.16 34.77 104.24
N LYS A 244 24.17 35.47 104.81
CA LYS A 244 22.87 35.68 104.15
C LYS A 244 23.04 36.53 102.89
N LYS A 245 23.85 37.59 102.94
CA LYS A 245 24.19 38.41 101.77
C LYS A 245 24.91 37.58 100.71
N HIS A 246 25.93 36.81 101.09
CA HIS A 246 26.69 35.96 100.16
C HIS A 246 25.80 34.91 99.47
N LYS A 247 24.85 34.30 100.21
CA LYS A 247 23.88 33.35 99.63
C LYS A 247 22.98 34.01 98.58
N TYR A 248 22.50 35.23 98.81
CA TYR A 248 21.71 35.95 97.80
C TYR A 248 22.55 36.33 96.56
N GLU A 249 23.79 36.78 96.75
CA GLU A 249 24.70 37.08 95.64
C GLU A 249 25.01 35.83 94.81
N LEU A 250 25.23 34.68 95.46
CA LEU A 250 25.43 33.40 94.78
C LEU A 250 24.18 32.95 94.02
N GLN A 251 22.99 33.11 94.58
CA GLN A 251 21.73 32.81 93.90
C GLN A 251 21.54 33.68 92.64
N LEU A 252 21.80 34.98 92.74
CA LEU A 252 21.74 35.89 91.60
C LEU A 252 22.75 35.51 90.51
N ARG A 253 24.00 35.16 90.90
CA ARG A 253 25.04 34.72 89.96
C ARG A 253 24.70 33.40 89.27
N ASN A 254 24.10 32.45 90.00
CA ASN A 254 23.67 31.18 89.43
C ASN A 254 22.52 31.38 88.43
N LEU A 255 21.56 32.26 88.75
CA LEU A 255 20.49 32.62 87.83
C LEU A 255 21.03 33.35 86.58
N SER A 256 21.99 34.27 86.74
CA SER A 256 22.61 34.93 85.59
C SER A 256 23.37 33.96 84.69
N ASN A 257 24.13 33.02 85.28
CA ASN A 257 24.84 32.00 84.52
C ASN A 257 23.87 31.09 83.76
N ALA A 258 22.80 30.63 84.40
CA ALA A 258 21.77 29.82 83.74
C ALA A 258 21.07 30.56 82.58
N LEU A 259 20.87 31.87 82.70
CA LEU A 259 20.36 32.69 81.60
C LEU A 259 21.36 32.80 80.45
N VAL A 260 22.64 33.03 80.75
CA VAL A 260 23.71 33.08 79.74
C VAL A 260 23.82 31.74 79.00
N ASP A 261 23.82 30.62 79.73
CA ASP A 261 23.87 29.28 79.12
C ASP A 261 22.67 29.02 78.21
N ARG A 262 21.46 29.43 78.65
CA ARG A 262 20.24 29.27 77.86
C ARG A 262 20.25 30.14 76.60
N VAL A 263 20.69 31.39 76.70
CA VAL A 263 20.85 32.28 75.55
C VAL A 263 21.88 31.72 74.58
N MET A 264 23.03 31.24 75.09
CA MET A 264 24.07 30.63 74.27
C MET A 264 23.57 29.40 73.51
N TYR A 265 22.80 28.52 74.18
CA TYR A 265 22.16 27.38 73.53
C TYR A 265 21.22 27.81 72.39
N ILE A 266 20.39 28.83 72.61
CA ILE A 266 19.50 29.37 71.58
C ILE A 266 20.32 29.93 70.40
N CYS A 267 21.39 30.68 70.66
CA CYS A 267 22.25 31.20 69.61
C CYS A 267 22.92 30.08 68.79
N ILE A 268 23.46 29.04 69.45
CA ILE A 268 24.09 27.89 68.78
C ILE A 268 23.05 27.14 67.93
N THR A 269 21.83 26.95 68.42
CA THR A 269 20.77 26.27 67.66
C THR A 269 20.32 27.07 66.44
N ILE A 270 20.19 28.40 66.55
CA ILE A 270 19.88 29.26 65.39
C ILE A 270 21.01 29.22 64.35
N ILE A 271 22.28 29.39 64.78
CA ILE A 271 23.43 29.35 63.87
C ILE A 271 23.53 27.98 63.17
N SER A 272 23.34 26.88 63.90
CA SER A 272 23.36 25.54 63.30
C SER A 272 22.21 25.31 62.30
N GLN A 273 21.02 25.87 62.55
CA GLN A 273 19.91 25.84 61.60
C GLN A 273 20.21 26.64 60.32
N GLU A 274 20.83 27.81 60.43
CA GLU A 274 21.23 28.63 59.27
C GLU A 274 22.27 27.91 58.39
N ILE A 275 23.26 27.27 59.02
CA ILE A 275 24.26 26.45 58.33
C ILE A 275 23.58 25.27 57.63
N LEU A 276 22.63 24.59 58.28
CA LEU A 276 21.88 23.49 57.69
C LEU A 276 21.06 23.94 56.47
N LEU A 277 20.36 25.07 56.55
CA LEU A 277 19.57 25.60 55.44
C LEU A 277 20.47 26.00 54.26
N SER A 278 21.62 26.61 54.53
CA SER A 278 22.59 26.99 53.51
C SER A 278 23.19 25.76 52.81
N THR A 279 23.60 24.75 53.58
CA THR A 279 24.13 23.49 53.03
C THR A 279 23.08 22.74 52.20
N LEU A 280 21.83 22.66 52.66
CA LEU A 280 20.73 22.06 51.89
C LEU A 280 20.45 22.82 50.59
N SER A 281 20.54 24.15 50.60
CA SER A 281 20.34 24.97 49.41
C SER A 281 21.41 24.68 48.34
N ILE A 282 22.68 24.60 48.75
CA ILE A 282 23.80 24.24 47.89
C ILE A 282 23.66 22.81 47.36
N GLN A 283 23.33 21.85 48.23
CA GLN A 283 23.14 20.45 47.83
C GLN A 283 21.98 20.29 46.83
N ARG A 284 20.84 20.97 47.05
CA ARG A 284 19.71 20.96 46.12
C ARG A 284 20.11 21.54 44.77
N TRP A 285 20.77 22.70 44.78
CA TRP A 285 21.27 23.31 43.56
C TRP A 285 22.21 22.38 42.79
N TYR A 286 23.18 21.77 43.46
CA TYR A 286 24.14 20.86 42.83
C TYR A 286 23.48 19.61 42.26
N ARG A 287 22.53 19.00 43.00
CA ARG A 287 21.76 17.84 42.51
C ARG A 287 20.95 18.19 41.25
N LEU A 288 20.31 19.36 41.23
CA LEU A 288 19.59 19.86 40.05
C LEU A 288 20.54 20.13 38.88
N TYR A 289 21.67 20.77 39.12
CA TYR A 289 22.69 21.02 38.11
C TYR A 289 23.23 19.72 37.51
N SER A 290 23.58 18.74 38.35
CA SER A 290 24.08 17.43 37.92
C SER A 290 23.04 16.66 37.11
N SER A 291 21.78 16.62 37.58
CA SER A 291 20.67 16.02 36.85
C SER A 291 20.45 16.68 35.48
N ASN A 292 20.39 18.02 35.44
CA ASN A 292 20.25 18.76 34.18
C ASN A 292 21.41 18.50 33.22
N LYS A 293 22.65 18.45 33.71
CA LYS A 293 23.83 18.14 32.90
C LYS A 293 23.73 16.75 32.28
N LEU A 294 23.29 15.76 33.05
CA LEU A 294 23.04 14.40 32.54
C LEU A 294 21.94 14.38 31.47
N THR A 295 20.81 15.05 31.72
CA THR A 295 19.70 15.14 30.75
C THR A 295 20.13 15.81 29.45
N ILE A 296 20.92 16.89 29.53
CA ILE A 296 21.48 17.58 28.35
C ILE A 296 22.41 16.65 27.59
N SER A 297 23.29 15.90 28.28
CA SER A 297 24.18 14.92 27.66
C SER A 297 23.41 13.82 26.92
N ILE A 298 22.41 13.21 27.57
CA ILE A 298 21.54 12.19 26.96
C ILE A 298 20.82 12.75 25.73
N ARG A 299 20.24 13.97 25.84
CA ARG A 299 19.57 14.63 24.72
C ARG A 299 20.52 14.89 23.55
N ASN A 300 21.73 15.36 23.81
CA ASN A 300 22.73 15.62 22.78
C ASN A 300 23.18 14.33 22.08
N ASN A 301 23.39 13.25 22.85
CA ASN A 301 23.69 11.94 22.30
C ASN A 301 22.57 11.43 21.41
N TYR A 302 21.31 11.54 21.84
CA TYR A 302 20.14 11.19 21.04
C TYR A 302 20.07 12.00 19.73
N ILE A 303 20.26 13.33 19.81
CA ILE A 303 20.27 14.20 18.63
C ILE A 303 21.38 13.81 17.66
N SER A 304 22.59 13.53 18.18
CA SER A 304 23.73 13.08 17.37
C SER A 304 23.42 11.77 16.66
N MET A 305 22.96 10.76 17.41
CA MET A 305 22.59 9.45 16.86
C MET A 305 21.49 9.56 15.81
N ARG A 306 20.47 10.39 16.05
CA ARG A 306 19.39 10.65 15.08
C ARG A 306 19.91 11.34 13.81
N LYS A 307 20.83 12.32 13.93
CA LYS A 307 21.46 12.98 12.78
C LYS A 307 22.27 11.98 11.94
N SER A 308 23.05 11.12 12.58
CA SER A 308 23.80 10.06 11.91
C SER A 308 22.87 9.07 11.20
N ALA A 309 21.84 8.57 11.90
CA ALA A 309 20.86 7.65 11.34
C ALA A 309 20.13 8.24 10.12
N THR A 310 19.66 9.49 10.22
CA THR A 310 18.97 10.17 9.11
C THR A 310 19.91 10.43 7.92
N SER A 311 21.19 10.70 8.16
CA SER A 311 22.20 10.84 7.11
C SER A 311 22.45 9.52 6.36
N ILE A 312 22.60 8.42 7.10
CA ILE A 312 22.76 7.07 6.52
C ILE A 312 21.50 6.68 5.72
N GLN A 313 20.31 6.88 6.29
CA GLN A 313 19.04 6.59 5.61
C GLN A 313 18.90 7.39 4.30
N ARG A 314 19.28 8.67 4.31
CA ARG A 314 19.26 9.51 3.10
C ARG A 314 20.26 9.01 2.05
N ALA A 315 21.48 8.68 2.46
CA ALA A 315 22.50 8.14 1.57
C ALA A 315 22.08 6.80 0.96
N PHE A 316 21.53 5.90 1.76
CA PHE A 316 21.01 4.61 1.29
C PHE A 316 19.87 4.78 0.27
N ARG A 317 18.88 5.64 0.56
CA ARG A 317 17.77 5.91 -0.38
C ARG A 317 18.29 6.49 -1.70
N LYS A 318 19.25 7.41 -1.65
CA LYS A 318 19.92 7.95 -2.85
C LYS A 318 20.61 6.83 -3.64
N HIS A 319 21.39 5.98 -2.97
CA HIS A 319 22.11 4.88 -3.61
C HIS A 319 21.17 3.87 -4.26
N ARG A 320 20.11 3.47 -3.55
CA ARG A 320 19.07 2.56 -4.07
C ARG A 320 18.42 3.13 -5.34
N ASN A 321 18.00 4.39 -5.31
CA ASN A 321 17.39 5.04 -6.47
C ASN A 321 18.36 5.13 -7.65
N TYR A 322 19.63 5.48 -7.38
CA TYR A 322 20.68 5.51 -8.41
C TYR A 322 20.89 4.13 -9.06
N LYS A 323 20.97 3.06 -8.28
CA LYS A 323 21.08 1.68 -8.80
C LYS A 323 19.86 1.29 -9.66
N GLN A 324 18.66 1.71 -9.27
CA GLN A 324 17.44 1.44 -10.02
C GLN A 324 17.42 2.19 -11.35
N ILE A 325 17.78 3.48 -11.35
CA ILE A 325 17.91 4.28 -12.57
C ILE A 325 18.94 3.65 -13.51
N LEU A 326 20.13 3.31 -13.02
CA LEU A 326 21.15 2.63 -13.83
C LEU A 326 20.65 1.31 -14.44
N LYS A 327 19.84 0.54 -13.71
CA LYS A 327 19.24 -0.70 -14.24
C LYS A 327 18.27 -0.39 -15.39
N HIS A 328 17.44 0.64 -15.24
CA HIS A 328 16.52 1.09 -16.29
C HIS A 328 17.26 1.66 -17.50
N GLU A 329 18.31 2.45 -17.29
CA GLU A 329 19.15 2.99 -18.38
C GLU A 329 19.84 1.87 -19.16
N LYS A 330 20.45 0.89 -18.47
CA LYS A 330 21.05 -0.28 -19.13
C LYS A 330 20.03 -1.08 -19.94
N ALA A 331 18.84 -1.30 -19.39
CA ALA A 331 17.77 -1.99 -20.11
C ALA A 331 17.30 -1.19 -21.34
N ALA A 332 17.12 0.13 -21.19
CA ALA A 332 16.73 1.01 -22.28
C ALA A 332 17.76 1.01 -23.40
N VAL A 333 19.05 1.13 -23.08
CA VAL A 333 20.14 1.06 -24.08
C VAL A 333 20.14 -0.30 -24.77
N CYS A 334 19.99 -1.41 -24.04
CA CYS A 334 19.93 -2.75 -24.63
C CYS A 334 18.76 -2.89 -25.63
N ILE A 335 17.56 -2.46 -25.23
CA ILE A 335 16.36 -2.48 -26.09
C ILE A 335 16.57 -1.61 -27.32
N GLN A 336 17.05 -0.37 -27.14
CA GLN A 336 17.29 0.56 -28.23
C GLN A 336 18.33 0.03 -29.22
N CYS A 337 19.46 -0.49 -28.73
CA CYS A 337 20.50 -1.09 -29.56
C CYS A 337 19.97 -2.30 -30.34
N ASN A 338 19.24 -3.21 -29.68
CA ASN A 338 18.69 -4.38 -30.34
C ASN A 338 17.62 -4.00 -31.38
N PHE A 339 16.76 -3.05 -31.08
CA PHE A 339 15.75 -2.54 -32.01
C PHE A 339 16.40 -1.88 -33.23
N ARG A 340 17.40 -1.01 -33.04
CA ARG A 340 18.14 -0.38 -34.14
C ARG A 340 18.82 -1.43 -35.03
N SER A 341 19.46 -2.42 -34.41
CA SER A 341 20.08 -3.55 -35.12
C SER A 341 19.07 -4.39 -35.90
N TYR A 342 17.94 -4.74 -35.28
CA TYR A 342 16.85 -5.48 -35.92
C TYR A 342 16.29 -4.72 -37.11
N ARG A 343 16.01 -3.42 -36.96
CA ARG A 343 15.47 -2.57 -38.04
C ARG A 343 16.38 -2.57 -39.26
N ILE A 344 17.68 -2.34 -39.06
CA ILE A 344 18.67 -2.33 -40.15
C ILE A 344 18.77 -3.71 -40.79
N ARG A 345 18.87 -4.79 -39.99
CA ARG A 345 18.93 -6.16 -40.52
C ARG A 345 17.68 -6.53 -41.31
N SER A 346 16.48 -6.21 -40.82
CA SER A 346 15.22 -6.49 -41.49
C SER A 346 15.10 -5.73 -42.81
N GLU A 347 15.54 -4.48 -42.86
CA GLU A 347 15.55 -3.70 -44.09
C GLU A 347 16.54 -4.28 -45.11
N TYR A 348 17.75 -4.63 -44.65
CA TYR A 348 18.76 -5.26 -45.49
C TYR A 348 18.30 -6.61 -46.04
N THR A 349 17.73 -7.49 -45.21
CA THR A 349 17.24 -8.80 -45.67
C THR A 349 16.07 -8.65 -46.63
N SER A 350 15.15 -7.70 -46.40
CA SER A 350 14.06 -7.41 -47.34
C SER A 350 14.58 -6.92 -48.70
N ARG A 351 15.58 -6.04 -48.71
CA ARG A 351 16.22 -5.62 -49.97
C ARG A 351 16.95 -6.78 -50.64
N GLN A 352 17.70 -7.58 -49.88
CA GLN A 352 18.45 -8.71 -50.40
C GLN A 352 17.52 -9.77 -51.02
N THR A 353 16.40 -10.10 -50.37
CA THR A 353 15.42 -11.05 -50.92
C THR A 353 14.78 -10.51 -52.19
N ALA A 354 14.43 -9.23 -52.25
CA ALA A 354 13.93 -8.59 -53.46
C ALA A 354 14.94 -8.65 -54.62
N VAL A 355 16.22 -8.34 -54.35
CA VAL A 355 17.29 -8.42 -55.35
C VAL A 355 17.47 -9.84 -55.86
N ILE A 356 17.52 -10.84 -54.96
CA ILE A 356 17.64 -12.25 -55.34
C ILE A 356 16.45 -12.68 -56.19
N LEU A 357 15.23 -12.29 -55.84
CA LEU A 357 14.03 -12.61 -56.60
C LEU A 357 14.11 -12.04 -58.01
N ILE A 358 14.48 -10.77 -58.16
CA ILE A 358 14.65 -10.10 -59.47
C ILE A 358 15.73 -10.80 -60.30
N GLN A 359 16.87 -11.12 -59.71
CA GLN A 359 17.95 -11.83 -60.40
C GLN A 359 17.50 -13.23 -60.84
N GLN A 360 16.79 -13.96 -59.99
CA GLN A 360 16.28 -15.30 -60.32
C GLN A 360 15.24 -15.25 -61.44
N THR A 361 14.30 -14.30 -61.42
CA THR A 361 13.30 -14.15 -62.48
C THR A 361 13.96 -13.76 -63.81
N PHE A 362 14.92 -12.83 -63.78
CA PHE A 362 15.67 -12.43 -64.96
C PHE A 362 16.46 -13.61 -65.55
N ARG A 363 17.18 -14.38 -64.72
CA ARG A 363 17.92 -15.59 -65.18
C ARG A 363 17.02 -16.69 -65.73
N LYS A 364 15.80 -16.84 -65.21
CA LYS A 364 14.81 -17.81 -65.71
C LYS A 364 14.14 -17.37 -67.01
N CYS A 365 14.10 -16.07 -67.30
CA CYS A 365 13.36 -15.52 -68.44
C CYS A 365 13.85 -16.05 -69.81
N PRO A 366 15.16 -16.08 -70.13
CA PRO A 366 15.64 -16.63 -71.40
C PRO A 366 15.29 -18.10 -71.59
N VAL A 367 15.43 -18.92 -70.54
CA VAL A 367 15.08 -20.36 -70.57
C VAL A 367 13.59 -20.54 -70.81
N TYR A 368 12.76 -19.78 -70.09
CA TYR A 368 11.31 -19.78 -70.28
C TYR A 368 10.91 -19.38 -71.71
N LEU A 369 11.50 -18.30 -72.25
CA LEU A 369 11.21 -17.84 -73.61
C LEU A 369 11.66 -18.86 -74.66
N LYS A 370 12.84 -19.47 -74.51
CA LYS A 370 13.34 -20.52 -75.39
C LYS A 370 12.45 -21.76 -75.36
N ASN A 371 12.07 -22.24 -74.18
CA ASN A 371 11.18 -23.40 -74.05
C ASN A 371 9.81 -23.11 -74.67
N ARG A 372 9.26 -21.92 -74.45
CA ARG A 372 7.99 -21.50 -75.07
C ARG A 372 8.08 -21.45 -76.59
N GLN A 373 9.21 -21.02 -77.14
CA GLN A 373 9.46 -21.02 -78.58
C GLN A 373 9.57 -22.45 -79.13
N LEU A 374 10.35 -23.32 -78.47
CA LEU A 374 10.45 -24.73 -78.83
C LEU A 374 9.11 -25.46 -78.73
N GLU A 375 8.27 -25.14 -77.74
CA GLU A 375 6.91 -25.68 -77.64
C GLU A 375 6.02 -25.24 -78.81
N LYS A 376 6.12 -23.99 -79.25
CA LYS A 376 5.39 -23.50 -80.43
C LYS A 376 5.85 -24.21 -81.70
N GLU A 377 7.16 -24.33 -81.90
CA GLU A 377 7.76 -25.02 -83.04
C GLU A 377 7.38 -26.50 -83.03
N SER A 378 7.47 -27.16 -81.88
CA SER A 378 7.07 -28.57 -81.70
C SER A 378 5.58 -28.77 -81.98
N ARG A 379 4.71 -27.87 -81.48
CA ARG A 379 3.27 -27.93 -81.80
C ARG A 379 3.02 -27.77 -83.28
N ALA A 380 3.65 -26.79 -83.93
CA ALA A 380 3.52 -26.60 -85.37
C ALA A 380 4.00 -27.82 -86.16
N ALA A 381 5.14 -28.40 -85.78
CA ALA A 381 5.67 -29.62 -86.39
C ALA A 381 4.71 -30.80 -86.19
N ILE A 382 4.21 -31.02 -84.97
CA ILE A 382 3.22 -32.09 -84.68
C ILE A 382 1.94 -31.88 -85.50
N THR A 383 1.48 -30.63 -85.63
CA THR A 383 0.31 -30.31 -86.46
C THR A 383 0.57 -30.63 -87.93
N ILE A 384 1.70 -30.17 -88.50
CA ILE A 384 2.05 -30.48 -89.89
C ILE A 384 2.19 -31.99 -90.10
N GLN A 385 2.88 -32.69 -89.20
CA GLN A 385 3.06 -34.14 -89.24
C GLN A 385 1.73 -34.88 -89.13
N SER A 386 0.80 -34.43 -88.28
CA SER A 386 -0.51 -35.07 -88.13
C SER A 386 -1.38 -34.85 -89.37
N PHE A 387 -1.33 -33.66 -89.98
CA PHE A 387 -1.98 -33.38 -91.27
C PHE A 387 -1.39 -34.25 -92.39
N PHE A 388 -0.06 -34.35 -92.49
CA PHE A 388 0.62 -35.15 -93.50
C PHE A 388 0.39 -36.65 -93.32
N ARG A 389 0.50 -37.17 -92.08
CA ARG A 389 0.12 -38.55 -91.77
C ARG A 389 -1.34 -38.80 -92.10
N GLY A 390 -2.24 -37.89 -91.74
CA GLY A 390 -3.66 -37.96 -92.10
C GLY A 390 -3.88 -37.94 -93.62
N TYR A 391 -3.09 -37.17 -94.37
CA TYR A 391 -3.12 -37.16 -95.83
C TYR A 391 -2.67 -38.50 -96.41
N LEU A 392 -1.51 -39.03 -95.98
CA LEU A 392 -1.02 -40.36 -96.39
C LEU A 392 -2.02 -41.46 -96.03
N THR A 393 -2.61 -41.40 -94.83
CA THR A 393 -3.66 -42.32 -94.42
C THR A 393 -4.88 -42.18 -95.32
N ARG A 394 -5.33 -40.97 -95.69
CA ARG A 394 -6.46 -40.79 -96.61
C ARG A 394 -6.16 -41.28 -98.02
N GLN A 395 -4.95 -41.07 -98.52
CA GLN A 395 -4.50 -41.58 -99.82
C GLN A 395 -4.46 -43.12 -99.84
N ASN A 396 -3.93 -43.75 -98.78
CA ASN A 396 -3.90 -45.21 -98.63
C ASN A 396 -5.27 -45.79 -98.22
N MET A 397 -6.11 -44.99 -97.56
CA MET A 397 -7.48 -45.33 -97.24
C MET A 397 -8.40 -45.08 -98.42
N GLU A 398 -8.03 -44.36 -99.46
CA GLU A 398 -8.89 -44.25 -100.65
C GLU A 398 -9.02 -45.63 -101.31
N SER A 399 -7.91 -46.35 -101.44
CA SER A 399 -7.88 -47.75 -101.87
C SER A 399 -8.49 -48.72 -100.84
N SER A 400 -8.33 -48.47 -99.53
CA SER A 400 -8.90 -49.32 -98.46
C SER A 400 -10.38 -49.02 -98.13
N LEU A 401 -10.88 -47.80 -98.33
CA LEU A 401 -12.28 -47.40 -98.18
C LEU A 401 -13.09 -47.95 -99.34
N LEU A 402 -12.50 -48.03 -100.54
CA LEU A 402 -13.12 -48.75 -101.65
C LEU A 402 -13.30 -50.23 -101.30
N SER A 403 -12.32 -50.88 -100.67
CA SER A 403 -12.44 -52.28 -100.25
C SER A 403 -13.38 -52.47 -99.04
N ILE A 404 -13.40 -51.54 -98.08
CA ILE A 404 -14.34 -51.56 -96.95
C ILE A 404 -15.76 -51.21 -97.39
N LYS A 405 -15.98 -50.26 -98.31
CA LYS A 405 -17.29 -49.99 -98.92
C LYS A 405 -17.82 -51.19 -99.69
N ARG A 406 -16.95 -51.90 -100.42
CA ARG A 406 -17.29 -53.19 -101.04
C ARG A 406 -17.67 -54.23 -99.98
N ARG A 407 -16.82 -54.45 -98.96
CA ARG A 407 -17.10 -55.39 -97.86
C ARG A 407 -18.35 -55.06 -97.04
N LEU A 408 -18.66 -53.77 -96.81
CA LEU A 408 -19.89 -53.32 -96.14
C LEU A 408 -21.10 -53.45 -97.06
N SER A 409 -20.98 -53.15 -98.35
CA SER A 409 -22.01 -53.49 -99.36
C SER A 409 -22.27 -55.00 -99.37
N ASP A 410 -21.22 -55.82 -99.31
CA ASP A 410 -21.34 -57.27 -99.37
C ASP A 410 -21.90 -57.83 -98.05
N ALA A 411 -21.50 -57.29 -96.89
CA ALA A 411 -22.03 -57.66 -95.58
C ALA A 411 -23.46 -57.15 -95.31
N THR A 412 -23.87 -56.03 -95.92
CA THR A 412 -25.26 -55.54 -95.87
C THR A 412 -26.16 -56.28 -96.86
N LYS A 413 -25.63 -56.75 -97.99
CA LYS A 413 -26.33 -57.65 -98.93
C LYS A 413 -26.44 -59.09 -98.43
N SER A 414 -25.50 -59.54 -97.59
CA SER A 414 -25.50 -60.89 -96.99
C SER A 414 -26.11 -60.95 -95.58
N ALA A 415 -26.71 -59.86 -95.08
CA ALA A 415 -27.36 -59.83 -93.78
C ALA A 415 -28.73 -60.49 -93.85
N ASP A 416 -28.83 -61.72 -93.35
CA ASP A 416 -30.09 -62.46 -93.21
C ASP A 416 -31.06 -61.75 -92.24
N ILE A 417 -32.37 -61.82 -92.51
CA ILE A 417 -33.42 -61.13 -91.74
C ILE A 417 -33.40 -61.61 -90.27
N SER A 418 -32.95 -62.84 -90.01
CA SER A 418 -32.84 -63.43 -88.68
C SER A 418 -31.78 -62.80 -87.77
N ASP A 419 -30.77 -62.11 -88.34
CA ASP A 419 -29.65 -61.53 -87.60
C ASP A 419 -29.87 -60.06 -87.16
N GLN A 420 -30.98 -59.47 -87.58
CA GLN A 420 -31.38 -58.12 -87.18
C GLN A 420 -31.75 -58.05 -85.69
N LEU A 421 -31.31 -57.00 -84.99
CA LEU A 421 -31.53 -56.83 -83.54
C LEU A 421 -33.00 -57.02 -83.11
N LYS A 422 -33.95 -56.53 -83.93
CA LYS A 422 -35.40 -56.66 -83.67
C LYS A 422 -35.93 -58.10 -83.63
N ASN A 423 -35.24 -59.04 -84.28
CA ASN A 423 -35.64 -60.45 -84.39
C ASN A 423 -34.92 -61.37 -83.37
N LYS A 424 -33.84 -60.89 -82.73
CA LYS A 424 -33.12 -61.60 -81.66
C LYS A 424 -33.70 -61.36 -80.26
N ILE A 425 -34.29 -60.18 -80.03
CA ILE A 425 -34.84 -59.79 -78.73
C ILE A 425 -35.98 -60.69 -78.23
N PRO A 426 -36.95 -61.11 -79.07
CA PRO A 426 -37.99 -62.05 -78.62
C PRO A 426 -37.39 -63.37 -78.12
N LYS A 427 -36.37 -63.91 -78.80
CA LYS A 427 -35.66 -65.13 -78.36
C LYS A 427 -34.95 -64.93 -77.02
N TYR A 428 -34.35 -63.76 -76.80
CA TYR A 428 -33.68 -63.44 -75.54
C TYR A 428 -34.65 -63.25 -74.37
N LEU A 429 -35.81 -62.64 -74.62
CA LEU A 429 -36.87 -62.46 -73.62
C LEU A 429 -37.56 -63.78 -73.27
N ASP A 430 -37.78 -64.65 -74.25
CA ASP A 430 -38.37 -65.97 -74.03
C ASP A 430 -37.49 -66.84 -73.12
N ILE A 431 -36.17 -66.84 -73.34
CA ILE A 431 -35.22 -67.55 -72.47
C ILE A 431 -35.15 -66.88 -71.08
N LEU A 432 -35.27 -65.56 -70.97
CA LEU A 432 -35.29 -64.87 -69.68
C LEU A 432 -36.53 -65.24 -68.84
N LEU A 433 -37.69 -65.35 -69.49
CA LEU A 433 -38.98 -65.68 -68.87
C LEU A 433 -39.06 -67.16 -68.49
N HIS A 434 -38.84 -68.06 -69.43
CA HIS A 434 -39.26 -69.47 -69.30
C HIS A 434 -38.14 -70.44 -68.93
N SER A 435 -36.86 -70.06 -69.01
CA SER A 435 -35.78 -70.99 -68.64
C SER A 435 -35.73 -71.27 -67.14
N ARG A 436 -35.49 -72.54 -66.76
CA ARG A 436 -35.19 -72.92 -65.35
C ARG A 436 -33.70 -72.78 -65.03
N SER A 437 -32.83 -72.69 -66.04
CA SER A 437 -31.39 -72.55 -65.86
C SER A 437 -31.00 -71.09 -65.61
N LEU A 438 -30.54 -70.82 -64.40
CA LEU A 438 -30.01 -69.50 -64.05
C LEU A 438 -28.84 -69.11 -64.95
N SER A 439 -27.96 -70.05 -65.35
CA SER A 439 -26.82 -69.74 -66.21
C SER A 439 -27.24 -69.21 -67.58
N GLN A 440 -28.25 -69.84 -68.19
CA GLN A 440 -28.78 -69.40 -69.48
C GLN A 440 -29.43 -68.02 -69.39
N LYS A 441 -30.10 -67.70 -68.27
CA LYS A 441 -30.61 -66.33 -68.03
C LYS A 441 -29.47 -65.32 -68.00
N TYR A 442 -28.36 -65.62 -67.32
CA TYR A 442 -27.24 -64.68 -67.16
C TYR A 442 -26.38 -64.48 -68.41
N ASP A 443 -26.19 -65.51 -69.24
CA ASP A 443 -25.39 -65.39 -70.48
C ASP A 443 -26.07 -64.47 -71.51
N ILE A 444 -27.39 -64.41 -71.49
CA ILE A 444 -28.18 -63.55 -72.38
C ILE A 444 -28.20 -62.09 -71.90
N LEU A 445 -27.90 -61.81 -70.63
CA LEU A 445 -27.92 -60.44 -70.10
C LEU A 445 -26.87 -59.54 -70.75
N ASP A 446 -25.70 -60.05 -71.18
CA ASP A 446 -24.71 -59.23 -71.91
C ASP A 446 -25.23 -58.82 -73.30
N ASN A 447 -25.96 -59.72 -73.96
CA ASN A 447 -26.61 -59.45 -75.24
C ASN A 447 -27.80 -58.49 -75.08
N LEU A 448 -28.57 -58.63 -74.00
CA LEU A 448 -29.64 -57.69 -73.66
C LEU A 448 -29.09 -56.32 -73.27
N LYS A 449 -27.98 -56.26 -72.53
CA LYS A 449 -27.31 -55.00 -72.15
C LYS A 449 -26.93 -54.19 -73.38
N THR A 450 -26.29 -54.82 -74.37
CA THR A 450 -25.89 -54.15 -75.61
C THR A 450 -27.12 -53.72 -76.43
N ALA A 451 -28.17 -54.54 -76.51
CA ALA A 451 -29.40 -54.19 -77.20
C ALA A 451 -30.17 -53.02 -76.57
N VAL A 452 -30.32 -53.02 -75.24
CA VAL A 452 -30.97 -51.97 -74.46
C VAL A 452 -30.19 -50.66 -74.53
N TYR A 453 -28.85 -50.73 -74.58
CA TYR A 453 -28.02 -49.53 -74.72
C TYR A 453 -28.15 -48.87 -76.09
N VAL A 454 -28.29 -49.65 -77.17
CA VAL A 454 -28.30 -49.14 -78.54
C VAL A 454 -29.69 -48.67 -79.00
N SER A 455 -30.78 -49.24 -78.46
CA SER A 455 -32.13 -49.00 -79.00
C SER A 455 -33.21 -48.87 -77.92
N GLU A 456 -33.89 -47.72 -77.89
CA GLU A 456 -34.99 -47.42 -76.97
C GLU A 456 -36.21 -48.36 -77.12
N PRO A 457 -36.72 -48.70 -78.33
CA PRO A 457 -37.81 -49.68 -78.48
C PRO A 457 -37.51 -51.06 -77.86
N CYS A 458 -36.24 -51.46 -77.88
CA CYS A 458 -35.79 -52.71 -77.29
C CYS A 458 -35.88 -52.66 -75.76
N ALA A 459 -35.51 -51.52 -75.17
CA ALA A 459 -35.65 -51.26 -73.76
C ALA A 459 -37.14 -51.20 -73.31
N ILE A 460 -38.03 -50.65 -74.13
CA ILE A 460 -39.49 -50.65 -73.88
C ILE A 460 -40.04 -52.08 -73.82
N ARG A 461 -39.53 -52.99 -74.66
CA ARG A 461 -39.98 -54.38 -74.69
C ARG A 461 -39.49 -55.17 -73.48
N VAL A 462 -38.22 -54.99 -73.09
CA VAL A 462 -37.65 -55.57 -71.86
C VAL A 462 -38.38 -55.08 -70.61
N ARG A 463 -38.82 -53.81 -70.60
CA ARG A 463 -39.65 -53.24 -69.52
C ARG A 463 -40.98 -53.98 -69.35
N ARG A 464 -41.68 -54.32 -70.44
CA ARG A 464 -43.00 -54.97 -70.38
C ARG A 464 -42.94 -56.41 -69.88
N GLU A 465 -41.91 -57.15 -70.28
CA GLU A 465 -41.87 -58.61 -70.11
C GLU A 465 -40.78 -59.08 -69.12
N GLY A 466 -39.66 -58.37 -69.01
CA GLY A 466 -38.46 -58.85 -68.29
C GLY A 466 -38.13 -58.13 -66.98
N LEU A 467 -38.76 -56.99 -66.68
CA LEU A 467 -38.35 -56.12 -65.56
C LEU A 467 -38.46 -56.81 -64.18
N ASN A 468 -39.54 -57.55 -63.93
CA ASN A 468 -39.75 -58.26 -62.67
C ASN A 468 -38.71 -59.37 -62.46
N ILE A 469 -38.33 -60.07 -63.54
CA ILE A 469 -37.32 -61.12 -63.48
C ILE A 469 -35.94 -60.53 -63.25
N LEU A 470 -35.62 -59.39 -63.87
CA LEU A 470 -34.37 -58.68 -63.61
C LEU A 470 -34.24 -58.29 -62.13
N TYR A 471 -35.31 -57.80 -61.50
CA TYR A 471 -35.30 -57.51 -60.06
C TYR A 471 -35.22 -58.77 -59.18
N MET A 472 -35.91 -59.87 -59.53
CA MET A 472 -35.75 -61.15 -58.80
C MET A 472 -34.33 -61.72 -58.92
N LEU A 473 -33.69 -61.58 -60.09
CA LEU A 473 -32.30 -62.00 -60.28
C LEU A 473 -31.33 -61.16 -59.44
N VAL A 474 -31.69 -59.89 -59.17
CA VAL A 474 -30.93 -59.00 -58.29
C VAL A 474 -31.17 -59.30 -56.80
N ASP A 475 -32.39 -59.63 -56.38
CA ASP A 475 -32.77 -59.88 -54.97
C ASP A 475 -32.34 -61.26 -54.41
N ASN A 476 -31.94 -62.20 -55.27
CA ASN A 476 -31.61 -63.56 -54.83
C ASN A 476 -30.49 -63.62 -53.78
N ASN A 477 -30.78 -64.30 -52.66
CA ASN A 477 -29.93 -64.36 -51.47
C ASN A 477 -28.50 -64.82 -51.77
N VAL A 478 -27.58 -63.86 -51.70
CA VAL A 478 -26.17 -63.99 -52.01
C VAL A 478 -25.48 -64.95 -51.04
N ARG A 479 -25.02 -66.10 -51.55
CA ARG A 479 -24.25 -67.10 -50.77
C ARG A 479 -22.86 -67.40 -51.36
N SER A 480 -22.52 -66.95 -52.58
CA SER A 480 -21.21 -67.20 -53.21
C SER A 480 -20.70 -66.07 -54.13
N PRO A 481 -19.38 -66.00 -54.42
CA PRO A 481 -18.78 -64.98 -55.31
C PRO A 481 -19.16 -65.12 -56.79
N SER A 482 -19.47 -66.33 -57.28
CA SER A 482 -19.90 -66.57 -58.67
C SER A 482 -21.32 -66.08 -58.94
N ILE A 483 -22.18 -66.07 -57.90
CA ILE A 483 -23.51 -65.45 -57.95
C ILE A 483 -23.40 -63.92 -58.01
N MET A 484 -22.34 -63.32 -57.45
CA MET A 484 -22.16 -61.85 -57.48
C MET A 484 -21.88 -61.31 -58.88
N GLN A 485 -21.03 -61.99 -59.66
CA GLN A 485 -20.78 -61.61 -61.07
C GLN A 485 -22.06 -61.70 -61.91
N ARG A 486 -22.97 -62.60 -61.53
CA ARG A 486 -24.26 -62.80 -62.20
C ARG A 486 -25.26 -61.69 -61.83
N VAL A 487 -25.33 -61.30 -60.55
CA VAL A 487 -26.08 -60.12 -60.08
C VAL A 487 -25.57 -58.84 -60.75
N GLU A 488 -24.26 -58.72 -60.95
CA GLU A 488 -23.65 -57.57 -61.63
C GLU A 488 -24.20 -57.38 -63.05
N LYS A 489 -24.34 -58.46 -63.83
CA LYS A 489 -24.89 -58.39 -65.19
C LYS A 489 -26.36 -57.95 -65.20
N ALA A 490 -27.17 -58.44 -64.27
CA ALA A 490 -28.58 -58.04 -64.17
C ALA A 490 -28.74 -56.57 -63.74
N ALA A 491 -27.94 -56.13 -62.77
CA ALA A 491 -27.91 -54.74 -62.33
C ALA A 491 -27.41 -53.79 -63.43
N ASP A 492 -26.46 -54.21 -64.26
CA ASP A 492 -25.97 -53.39 -65.38
C ASP A 492 -27.02 -53.23 -66.47
N VAL A 493 -27.81 -54.27 -66.78
CA VAL A 493 -28.96 -54.13 -67.70
C VAL A 493 -29.97 -53.12 -67.17
N LEU A 494 -30.35 -53.20 -65.88
CA LEU A 494 -31.23 -52.22 -65.24
C LEU A 494 -30.65 -50.81 -65.32
N LEU A 495 -29.34 -50.66 -65.09
CA LEU A 495 -28.66 -49.37 -65.18
C LEU A 495 -28.72 -48.80 -66.61
N GLN A 496 -28.54 -49.63 -67.65
CA GLN A 496 -28.68 -49.15 -69.03
C GLN A 496 -30.12 -48.72 -69.34
N MET A 497 -31.14 -49.38 -68.77
CA MET A 497 -32.54 -48.98 -68.96
C MET A 497 -32.83 -47.59 -68.38
N THR A 498 -32.15 -47.18 -67.30
CA THR A 498 -32.32 -45.83 -66.71
C THR A 498 -31.83 -44.68 -67.61
N LYS A 499 -31.07 -44.97 -68.68
CA LYS A 499 -30.61 -43.94 -69.64
C LYS A 499 -31.73 -43.40 -70.52
N TRP A 500 -32.80 -44.18 -70.73
CA TRP A 500 -33.94 -43.79 -71.56
C TRP A 500 -35.01 -43.14 -70.67
N PRO A 501 -35.30 -41.83 -70.83
CA PRO A 501 -36.24 -41.11 -69.96
C PRO A 501 -37.65 -41.71 -69.95
N SER A 502 -38.08 -42.29 -71.08
CA SER A 502 -39.39 -42.91 -71.27
C SER A 502 -39.62 -44.19 -70.44
N ILE A 503 -38.54 -44.84 -70.00
CA ILE A 503 -38.56 -46.11 -69.25
C ILE A 503 -38.04 -45.94 -67.83
N ALA A 504 -37.22 -44.90 -67.60
CA ALA A 504 -36.62 -44.59 -66.31
C ALA A 504 -37.67 -44.65 -65.19
N ASN A 505 -38.81 -43.94 -65.34
CA ASN A 505 -39.90 -43.94 -64.35
C ASN A 505 -40.45 -45.34 -64.03
N ASP A 506 -40.56 -46.24 -65.01
CA ASP A 506 -41.12 -47.57 -64.79
C ASP A 506 -40.12 -48.53 -64.12
N VAL A 507 -38.81 -48.39 -64.41
CA VAL A 507 -37.75 -49.07 -63.64
C VAL A 507 -37.76 -48.61 -62.18
N PHE A 508 -38.22 -47.38 -61.95
CA PHE A 508 -38.18 -46.67 -60.69
C PHE A 508 -39.41 -46.93 -59.79
N ILE A 509 -40.61 -47.08 -60.34
CA ILE A 509 -41.89 -47.15 -59.60
C ILE A 509 -42.22 -48.54 -58.99
N TYR A 510 -41.46 -49.60 -59.30
CA TYR A 510 -41.70 -50.90 -58.66
C TYR A 510 -41.43 -50.80 -57.14
N GLY A 511 -42.51 -50.79 -56.35
CA GLY A 511 -42.60 -50.22 -54.99
C GLY A 511 -41.72 -50.82 -53.87
N GLN A 512 -40.68 -51.59 -54.19
CA GLN A 512 -39.66 -52.07 -53.24
C GLN A 512 -38.21 -52.03 -53.79
N SER A 513 -37.95 -51.33 -54.90
CA SER A 513 -36.63 -51.25 -55.55
C SER A 513 -35.52 -50.65 -54.67
N ILE A 514 -35.82 -49.56 -53.94
CA ILE A 514 -34.86 -48.92 -53.01
C ILE A 514 -34.52 -49.85 -51.84
N PRO A 515 -35.48 -50.43 -51.09
CA PRO A 515 -35.19 -51.43 -50.05
C PRO A 515 -34.34 -52.60 -50.55
N ILE A 516 -34.68 -53.22 -51.68
CA ILE A 516 -33.95 -54.36 -52.26
C ILE A 516 -32.48 -53.99 -52.52
N ILE A 517 -32.24 -52.85 -53.17
CA ILE A 517 -30.87 -52.41 -53.49
C ILE A 517 -30.10 -52.03 -52.22
N THR A 518 -30.76 -51.44 -51.23
CA THR A 518 -30.13 -51.06 -49.96
C THR A 518 -29.79 -52.28 -49.10
N ASP A 519 -30.66 -53.28 -49.02
CA ASP A 519 -30.41 -54.55 -48.30
C ASP A 519 -29.32 -55.37 -49.01
N LEU A 520 -29.27 -55.36 -50.35
CA LEU A 520 -28.19 -56.00 -51.11
C LEU A 520 -26.85 -55.29 -50.90
N LEU A 521 -26.82 -53.95 -50.93
CA LEU A 521 -25.61 -53.19 -50.59
C LEU A 521 -25.17 -53.49 -49.15
N GLN A 522 -26.09 -53.66 -48.20
CA GLN A 522 -25.77 -54.06 -46.83
C GLN A 522 -25.14 -55.45 -46.72
N LYS A 523 -25.55 -56.39 -47.57
CA LYS A 523 -24.97 -57.75 -47.61
C LYS A 523 -23.62 -57.78 -48.34
N ILE A 524 -23.43 -56.95 -49.38
CA ILE A 524 -22.33 -57.10 -50.37
C ILE A 524 -21.22 -56.06 -50.22
N TYR A 525 -21.40 -54.99 -49.41
CA TYR A 525 -20.37 -53.93 -49.27
C TYR A 525 -18.99 -54.43 -48.84
N THR A 526 -18.86 -55.67 -48.37
CA THR A 526 -17.59 -56.22 -47.92
C THR A 526 -16.77 -56.93 -49.00
N THR A 527 -17.35 -57.39 -50.11
CA THR A 527 -16.79 -58.50 -50.91
C THR A 527 -16.40 -58.16 -52.35
N GLN A 528 -17.20 -57.45 -53.15
CA GLN A 528 -16.85 -57.11 -54.55
C GLN A 528 -17.07 -55.62 -54.91
N PRO A 529 -16.01 -54.87 -55.31
CA PRO A 529 -16.10 -53.44 -55.56
C PRO A 529 -16.78 -53.04 -56.90
N SER A 530 -16.80 -53.91 -57.92
CA SER A 530 -17.44 -53.63 -59.23
C SER A 530 -18.96 -53.61 -59.12
N THR A 531 -19.53 -54.62 -58.44
CA THR A 531 -20.96 -54.75 -58.19
C THR A 531 -21.48 -53.62 -57.30
N VAL A 532 -20.73 -53.28 -56.23
CA VAL A 532 -21.06 -52.12 -55.36
C VAL A 532 -21.08 -50.83 -56.17
N ARG A 533 -20.15 -50.65 -57.13
CA ARG A 533 -20.12 -49.46 -57.99
C ARG A 533 -21.37 -49.34 -58.87
N ILE A 534 -21.82 -50.44 -59.48
CA ILE A 534 -23.01 -50.44 -60.36
C ILE A 534 -24.28 -50.16 -59.54
N LEU A 535 -24.41 -50.79 -58.37
CA LEU A 535 -25.54 -50.56 -57.45
C LEU A 535 -25.57 -49.12 -56.89
N CYS A 536 -24.40 -48.52 -56.61
CA CYS A 536 -24.32 -47.10 -56.24
C CYS A 536 -24.77 -46.18 -57.38
N HIS A 537 -24.37 -46.45 -58.63
CA HIS A 537 -24.83 -45.65 -59.77
C HIS A 537 -26.33 -45.79 -60.03
N LEU A 538 -26.89 -46.98 -59.83
CA LEU A 538 -28.33 -47.20 -59.86
C LEU A 538 -29.03 -46.34 -58.79
N LEU A 539 -28.59 -46.41 -57.52
CA LEU A 539 -29.10 -45.55 -56.44
C LEU A 539 -29.01 -44.06 -56.75
N ILE A 540 -27.90 -43.61 -57.34
CA ILE A 540 -27.75 -42.21 -57.78
C ILE A 540 -28.76 -41.87 -58.87
N ALA A 541 -28.98 -42.76 -59.83
CA ALA A 541 -29.96 -42.56 -60.90
C ALA A 541 -31.40 -42.47 -60.35
N PHE A 542 -31.78 -43.35 -59.40
CA PHE A 542 -33.06 -43.27 -58.68
C PHE A 542 -33.21 -41.91 -57.97
N CYS A 543 -32.20 -41.50 -57.18
CA CYS A 543 -32.28 -40.30 -56.37
C CYS A 543 -32.17 -38.97 -57.14
N LYS A 544 -31.75 -38.98 -58.41
CA LYS A 544 -31.66 -37.77 -59.25
C LYS A 544 -32.96 -37.49 -60.04
N HIS A 545 -33.93 -38.41 -60.08
CA HIS A 545 -35.15 -38.23 -60.86
C HIS A 545 -36.22 -37.42 -60.09
N PRO A 546 -36.82 -36.37 -60.69
CA PRO A 546 -37.71 -35.43 -59.99
C PRO A 546 -38.96 -36.08 -59.37
N ASP A 547 -39.59 -37.04 -60.05
CA ASP A 547 -40.82 -37.71 -59.57
C ASP A 547 -40.56 -38.64 -58.36
N GLN A 548 -39.32 -39.12 -58.18
CA GLN A 548 -38.94 -40.01 -57.07
C GLN A 548 -38.52 -39.26 -55.80
N VAL A 549 -38.16 -37.98 -55.91
CA VAL A 549 -37.88 -37.17 -54.74
C VAL A 549 -39.11 -37.15 -53.82
N ALA A 550 -40.31 -37.00 -54.41
CA ALA A 550 -41.59 -37.03 -53.70
C ALA A 550 -41.89 -38.39 -53.03
N THR A 551 -41.62 -39.52 -53.70
CA THR A 551 -41.84 -40.86 -53.11
C THR A 551 -40.80 -41.20 -52.05
N ILE A 552 -39.54 -40.79 -52.19
CA ILE A 552 -38.48 -40.93 -51.17
C ILE A 552 -38.83 -40.12 -49.91
N HIS A 553 -39.43 -38.92 -50.06
CA HIS A 553 -39.94 -38.14 -48.93
C HIS A 553 -41.11 -38.82 -48.19
N SER A 554 -41.89 -39.66 -48.89
CA SER A 554 -42.99 -40.46 -48.29
C SER A 554 -42.55 -41.80 -47.68
N MET A 555 -41.28 -42.19 -47.80
CA MET A 555 -40.77 -43.44 -47.22
C MET A 555 -40.64 -43.35 -45.69
N HIS A 556 -40.94 -44.44 -44.97
CA HIS A 556 -40.79 -44.51 -43.51
C HIS A 556 -39.38 -44.08 -43.05
N LYS A 557 -39.32 -43.25 -42.00
CA LYS A 557 -38.09 -42.68 -41.40
C LYS A 557 -36.98 -43.72 -41.12
N ASN A 558 -37.36 -44.97 -40.86
CA ASN A 558 -36.44 -46.08 -40.60
C ASN A 558 -35.65 -46.52 -41.84
N SER A 559 -36.22 -46.47 -43.05
CA SER A 559 -35.54 -46.84 -44.29
C SER A 559 -34.48 -45.81 -44.67
N ILE A 560 -34.78 -44.52 -44.46
CA ILE A 560 -33.83 -43.42 -44.65
C ILE A 560 -32.66 -43.53 -43.66
N GLN A 561 -32.92 -43.85 -42.39
CA GLN A 561 -31.86 -44.08 -41.39
C GLN A 561 -30.98 -45.29 -41.73
N LYS A 562 -31.55 -46.40 -42.24
CA LYS A 562 -30.77 -47.56 -42.72
C LYS A 562 -29.85 -47.18 -43.87
N MET A 563 -30.34 -46.41 -44.85
CA MET A 563 -29.52 -45.90 -45.97
C MET A 563 -28.36 -45.02 -45.49
N HIS A 564 -28.60 -44.14 -44.52
CA HIS A 564 -27.54 -43.30 -43.95
C HIS A 564 -26.48 -44.13 -43.23
N LYS A 565 -26.88 -45.13 -42.42
CA LYS A 565 -25.93 -46.06 -41.79
C LYS A 565 -25.10 -46.80 -42.83
N LEU A 566 -25.72 -47.29 -43.90
CA LEU A 566 -25.02 -47.94 -45.01
C LEU A 566 -23.98 -47.03 -45.68
N LEU A 567 -24.37 -45.78 -45.95
CA LEU A 567 -23.49 -44.79 -46.56
C LEU A 567 -22.29 -44.46 -45.67
N THR A 568 -22.50 -44.33 -44.36
CA THR A 568 -21.39 -44.17 -43.40
C THR A 568 -20.45 -45.39 -43.37
N ASN A 569 -20.98 -46.60 -43.48
CA ASN A 569 -20.17 -47.82 -43.51
C ASN A 569 -19.36 -47.95 -44.82
N LEU A 570 -19.98 -47.65 -45.97
CA LEU A 570 -19.31 -47.60 -47.27
C LEU A 570 -18.18 -46.58 -47.29
N LYS A 571 -18.43 -45.38 -46.74
CA LYS A 571 -17.43 -44.32 -46.62
C LYS A 571 -16.28 -44.73 -45.72
N ARG A 572 -16.54 -45.33 -44.55
CA ARG A 572 -15.47 -45.84 -43.66
C ARG A 572 -14.56 -46.83 -44.39
N LYS A 573 -15.15 -47.80 -45.09
CA LYS A 573 -14.38 -48.85 -45.77
C LYS A 573 -13.61 -48.36 -46.99
N TYR A 574 -14.21 -47.50 -47.81
CA TYR A 574 -13.65 -47.05 -49.08
C TYR A 574 -13.12 -45.61 -49.03
N SER A 575 -12.93 -45.04 -47.82
CA SER A 575 -12.34 -43.72 -47.64
C SER A 575 -10.91 -43.68 -48.18
N VAL A 576 -10.59 -42.60 -48.86
CA VAL A 576 -9.34 -42.35 -49.59
C VAL A 576 -8.09 -42.35 -48.68
N GLY A 577 -8.26 -42.43 -47.35
CA GLY A 577 -7.19 -42.30 -46.36
C GLY A 577 -6.58 -43.59 -45.79
N ALA A 578 -7.18 -44.78 -45.95
CA ALA A 578 -6.77 -45.94 -45.14
C ALA A 578 -5.91 -47.03 -45.84
N ASN A 579 -5.72 -47.01 -47.16
CA ASN A 579 -4.82 -47.95 -47.84
C ASN A 579 -4.11 -47.26 -49.02
N ARG A 580 -2.83 -46.92 -48.84
CA ARG A 580 -1.95 -46.50 -49.95
C ARG A 580 -1.76 -47.74 -50.85
N MET A 581 -1.99 -47.56 -52.16
CA MET A 581 -2.12 -48.59 -53.22
C MET A 581 -3.58 -49.00 -53.53
N LEU A 582 -4.36 -48.12 -54.18
CA LEU A 582 -5.68 -48.47 -54.73
C LEU A 582 -5.67 -48.37 -56.27
N GLY A 583 -5.94 -49.50 -56.94
CA GLY A 583 -6.11 -49.57 -58.40
C GLY A 583 -7.30 -48.73 -58.90
N LYS A 584 -7.30 -48.39 -60.20
CA LYS A 584 -8.25 -47.47 -60.88
C LYS A 584 -9.72 -47.73 -60.50
N ALA A 585 -10.14 -48.99 -60.45
CA ALA A 585 -11.50 -49.40 -60.09
C ALA A 585 -11.94 -48.98 -58.67
N ARG A 586 -11.03 -48.91 -57.69
CA ARG A 586 -11.35 -48.46 -56.33
C ARG A 586 -11.43 -46.93 -56.20
N LYS A 587 -10.72 -46.18 -57.05
CA LYS A 587 -10.85 -44.70 -57.13
C LYS A 587 -12.17 -44.28 -57.75
N ASP A 588 -12.59 -44.95 -58.82
CA ASP A 588 -13.87 -44.68 -59.47
C ASP A 588 -15.05 -45.00 -58.53
N LEU A 589 -14.93 -46.07 -57.73
CA LEU A 589 -15.89 -46.39 -56.68
C LEU A 589 -15.94 -45.32 -55.57
N SER A 590 -14.80 -44.80 -55.12
CA SER A 590 -14.78 -43.76 -54.08
C SER A 590 -15.43 -42.45 -54.54
N LEU A 591 -15.26 -42.09 -55.83
CA LEU A 591 -15.96 -40.95 -56.43
C LEU A 591 -17.47 -41.18 -56.48
N SER A 592 -17.89 -42.39 -56.87
CA SER A 592 -19.31 -42.78 -56.91
C SER A 592 -19.96 -42.70 -55.53
N ILE A 593 -19.28 -43.15 -54.46
CA ILE A 593 -19.76 -43.07 -53.07
C ILE A 593 -19.90 -41.61 -52.62
N HIS A 594 -18.99 -40.73 -53.05
CA HIS A 594 -19.07 -39.31 -52.72
C HIS A 594 -20.21 -38.59 -53.46
N GLU A 595 -20.47 -38.94 -54.71
CA GLU A 595 -21.67 -38.45 -55.42
C GLU A 595 -22.96 -38.91 -54.74
N LEU A 596 -23.02 -40.18 -54.32
CA LEU A 596 -24.15 -40.73 -53.58
C LEU A 596 -24.37 -39.95 -52.28
N GLU A 597 -23.31 -39.63 -51.52
CA GLU A 597 -23.39 -38.74 -50.35
C GLU A 597 -23.95 -37.35 -50.68
N ARG A 598 -23.51 -36.74 -51.78
CA ARG A 598 -23.97 -35.41 -52.20
C ARG A 598 -25.46 -35.40 -52.52
N VAL A 599 -25.95 -36.48 -53.13
CA VAL A 599 -27.37 -36.64 -53.44
C VAL A 599 -28.17 -36.88 -52.16
N PHE A 600 -27.73 -37.78 -51.27
CA PHE A 600 -28.42 -38.06 -50.00
C PHE A 600 -28.41 -36.89 -48.99
N THR A 601 -27.35 -36.08 -48.97
CA THR A 601 -27.30 -34.87 -48.13
C THR A 601 -28.31 -33.82 -48.57
N HIS A 602 -28.68 -33.79 -49.86
CA HIS A 602 -29.73 -32.90 -50.37
C HIS A 602 -31.11 -33.27 -49.80
N PHE A 603 -31.39 -34.57 -49.58
CA PHE A 603 -32.62 -35.02 -48.91
C PHE A 603 -32.65 -34.74 -47.41
N ARG A 604 -31.50 -34.59 -46.75
CA ARG A 604 -31.37 -34.32 -45.30
C ARG A 604 -31.80 -32.91 -44.91
N TYR A 605 -31.87 -31.98 -45.87
CA TYR A 605 -32.25 -30.59 -45.64
C TYR A 605 -33.73 -30.30 -45.99
N ILE A 606 -34.47 -31.30 -46.48
CA ILE A 606 -35.86 -31.16 -46.95
C ILE A 606 -36.86 -32.03 -46.13
N THR A 607 -36.38 -32.80 -45.14
CA THR A 607 -37.18 -33.44 -44.07
C THR A 607 -36.76 -32.91 -42.72
#